data_AF-A0A0P7BWZ6-F1
#
_entry.id   AF-A0A0P7BWZ6-F1
#
_cell.length_a   1.000
_cell.length_b   1.000
_cell.length_c   1.000
_cell.angle_alpha   90.00
_cell.angle_beta   90.00
_cell.angle_gamma   90.00
#
_symmetry.space_group_name_H-M   'P 1'
#
loop_
_entity.id
_entity.type
_entity.pdbx_description
1 polymer ?
#
loop_
_entity_poly.entity_id
_entity_poly.type
_entity_poly.pdbx_seq_one_letter_code
_entity_poly.pdbx_strand_id
1 'polypeptide(L)'
;MIIAASFVQLMLLSILLGLGTAVVYPTFLAAIADYTHPEQRANSIGVFRLWRDLGYAIGAIITGIIADIWGILPSIGLIGSLTIVSSFILLFRMNTSLEKEDIIN
;
A
#
# COMPACT_ATOMS: atom_id res chain seq x y z
N MET A 1 9.09 9.91 17.08
CA MET A 1 9.97 8.97 17.81
C MET A 1 9.17 7.95 18.65
N ILE A 2 8.00 7.51 18.18
CA ILE A 2 6.99 6.75 18.98
C ILE A 2 7.49 5.37 19.48
N ILE A 3 8.39 4.72 18.73
CA ILE A 3 9.07 3.46 19.13
C ILE A 3 10.58 3.56 18.90
N ALA A 4 11.01 4.36 17.91
CA ALA A 4 12.41 4.56 17.58
C ALA A 4 13.04 5.68 18.43
N ALA A 5 13.92 5.30 19.35
CA ALA A 5 14.78 6.15 20.16
C ALA A 5 16.27 6.06 19.75
N SER A 6 16.63 5.10 18.88
CA SER A 6 18.00 4.91 18.42
C SER A 6 18.13 4.87 16.89
N PHE A 7 19.32 5.20 16.40
CA PHE A 7 19.66 5.13 14.97
C PHE A 7 19.42 3.73 14.38
N VAL A 8 19.76 2.67 15.13
CA VAL A 8 19.55 1.29 14.70
C VAL A 8 18.06 0.99 14.50
N GLN A 9 17.19 1.46 15.38
CA GLN A 9 15.74 1.29 15.22
C GLN A 9 15.23 2.03 13.97
N LEU A 10 15.71 3.25 13.71
CA LEU A 10 15.35 3.99 12.49
C LEU A 10 15.84 3.26 11.24
N MET A 11 17.05 2.72 11.26
CA MET A 11 17.60 1.94 10.14
C MET A 11 16.75 0.71 9.85
N LEU A 12 16.41 -0.08 10.87
CA LEU A 12 15.58 -1.28 10.71
C LEU A 12 14.18 -0.94 10.19
N LEU A 13 13.54 0.11 10.73
CA LEU A 13 12.24 0.57 10.25
C LEU A 13 12.31 1.05 8.79
N SER A 14 13.39 1.73 8.40
CA SER A 14 13.58 2.22 7.04
C SER A 14 13.81 1.07 6.04
N ILE A 15 14.58 0.04 6.44
CA ILE A 15 14.78 -1.17 5.65
C ILE A 15 13.44 -1.89 5.47
N LEU A 16 12.69 -2.09 6.56
CA LEU A 16 11.39 -2.76 6.50
C LEU A 16 10.39 -2.01 5.62
N LEU A 17 10.33 -0.68 5.75
CA LEU A 17 9.52 0.18 4.89
C LEU A 17 9.95 0.03 3.42
N GLY A 18 11.25 0.09 3.14
CA GLY A 18 11.79 -0.07 1.80
C GLY A 18 11.41 -1.40 1.17
N LEU A 19 11.63 -2.51 1.89
CA LEU A 19 11.24 -3.85 1.45
C LEU A 19 9.74 -3.95 1.18
N GLY A 20 8.91 -3.42 2.09
CA GLY A 20 7.46 -3.38 1.90
C GLY A 20 7.06 -2.61 0.64
N THR A 21 7.62 -1.41 0.42
CA THR A 21 7.32 -0.61 -0.78
C THR A 21 7.79 -1.26 -2.08
N ALA A 22 8.91 -1.99 -2.06
CA ALA A 22 9.47 -2.62 -3.25
C ALA A 22 8.56 -3.73 -3.81
N VAL A 23 7.87 -4.48 -2.93
CA VAL A 23 7.00 -5.59 -3.36
C VAL A 23 5.59 -5.15 -3.76
N VAL A 24 5.10 -4.03 -3.23
CA VAL A 24 3.69 -3.60 -3.41
C VAL A 24 3.32 -3.36 -4.89
N TYR A 25 4.14 -2.60 -5.62
CA TYR A 25 3.82 -2.24 -7.00
C TYR A 25 3.77 -3.45 -7.96
N PRO A 26 4.78 -4.34 -8.02
CA PRO A 26 4.72 -5.52 -8.88
C PRO A 26 3.60 -6.49 -8.48
N THR A 27 3.33 -6.69 -7.19
CA THR A 27 2.23 -7.56 -6.73
C THR A 27 0.86 -7.06 -7.19
N PHE A 28 0.59 -5.76 -7.09
CA PHE A 28 -0.67 -5.20 -7.58
C PHE A 28 -0.80 -5.25 -9.10
N LEU A 29 0.28 -4.99 -9.84
CA LEU A 29 0.25 -5.12 -11.30
C LEU A 29 -0.04 -6.56 -11.75
N ALA A 30 0.59 -7.55 -11.11
CA ALA A 30 0.33 -8.97 -11.37
C ALA A 30 -1.16 -9.29 -11.10
N ALA A 31 -1.67 -8.92 -9.92
CA ALA A 31 -3.07 -9.14 -9.57
C ALA A 31 -4.04 -8.48 -10.57
N ILE A 32 -3.80 -7.24 -11.00
CA ILE A 32 -4.65 -6.59 -12.01
C ILE A 32 -4.61 -7.35 -13.34
N ALA A 33 -3.44 -7.83 -13.76
CA ALA A 33 -3.29 -8.59 -15.00
C ALA A 33 -4.01 -9.95 -14.96
N ASP A 34 -4.00 -10.62 -13.80
CA ASP A 34 -4.64 -11.92 -13.57
C ASP A 34 -6.18 -11.80 -13.57
N TYR A 35 -6.73 -10.72 -13.00
CA TYR A 35 -8.19 -10.54 -12.87
C TYR A 35 -8.82 -9.64 -13.94
N THR A 36 -8.05 -9.17 -14.94
CA THR A 36 -8.56 -8.32 -16.03
C THR A 36 -8.39 -8.99 -17.39
N HIS A 37 -9.45 -8.98 -18.20
CA HIS A 37 -9.39 -9.44 -19.59
C HIS A 37 -8.27 -8.74 -20.38
N PRO A 38 -7.49 -9.44 -21.24
CA PRO A 38 -6.32 -8.89 -21.92
C PRO A 38 -6.54 -7.53 -22.59
N GLU A 39 -7.67 -7.34 -23.28
CA GLU A 39 -8.03 -6.09 -23.97
C GLU A 39 -8.29 -4.90 -23.02
N GLN A 40 -8.69 -5.18 -21.78
CA GLN A 40 -9.05 -4.16 -20.78
C GLN A 40 -7.90 -3.84 -19.82
N ARG A 41 -6.80 -4.61 -19.85
CA ARG A 41 -5.66 -4.45 -18.90
C ARG A 41 -5.10 -3.03 -18.88
N ALA A 42 -4.93 -2.41 -20.03
CA ALA A 42 -4.43 -1.03 -20.11
C ALA A 42 -5.34 -0.04 -19.40
N ASN A 43 -6.66 -0.20 -19.54
CA ASN A 43 -7.65 0.64 -18.86
C ASN A 43 -7.65 0.39 -17.35
N SER A 44 -7.69 -0.88 -16.90
CA SER A 44 -7.64 -1.22 -15.47
C SER A 44 -6.38 -0.72 -14.77
N ILE A 45 -5.21 -0.83 -15.43
CA ILE A 45 -3.95 -0.26 -14.93
C ILE A 45 -4.03 1.27 -14.86
N GLY A 46 -4.67 1.91 -15.85
CA GLY A 46 -4.92 3.36 -15.84
C GLY A 46 -5.77 3.80 -14.66
N VAL A 47 -6.88 3.10 -14.38
CA VAL A 47 -7.75 3.36 -13.22
C VAL A 47 -6.99 3.13 -11.90
N PHE A 48 -6.23 2.05 -11.80
CA PHE A 48 -5.38 1.80 -10.63
C PHE A 48 -4.37 2.93 -10.40
N ARG A 49 -3.69 3.37 -11.46
CA ARG A 49 -2.71 4.45 -11.38
C ARG A 49 -3.37 5.76 -10.96
N LEU A 50 -4.54 6.08 -11.50
CA LEU A 50 -5.32 7.25 -11.10
C LEU A 50 -5.62 7.25 -9.60
N TRP A 51 -6.15 6.15 -9.08
CA TRP A 51 -6.42 6.02 -7.63
C TRP A 51 -5.17 6.12 -6.78
N ARG A 52 -4.07 5.49 -7.20
CA ARG A 52 -2.77 5.57 -6.52
C ARG A 52 -2.26 7.02 -6.46
N ASP A 53 -2.29 7.72 -7.59
CA ASP A 53 -1.74 9.06 -7.71
C ASP A 53 -2.61 10.09 -6.94
N LEU A 54 -3.93 9.92 -6.95
CA LEU A 54 -4.84 10.66 -6.08
C LEU A 54 -4.55 10.43 -4.60
N GLY A 55 -4.20 9.20 -4.22
CA GLY A 55 -3.81 8.86 -2.86
C GLY A 55 -2.62 9.68 -2.36
N TYR A 56 -1.62 9.94 -3.21
CA TYR A 56 -0.50 10.83 -2.85
C TYR A 56 -0.95 12.27 -2.61
N ALA A 57 -1.76 12.83 -3.50
CA ALA A 57 -2.23 14.21 -3.38
C ALA A 57 -3.12 14.40 -2.14
N ILE A 58 -4.14 13.55 -1.99
CA ILE A 58 -5.09 13.61 -0.88
C ILE A 58 -4.37 13.31 0.44
N GLY A 59 -3.52 12.29 0.46
CA GLY A 59 -2.73 11.91 1.64
C GLY A 59 -1.82 13.04 2.10
N ALA A 60 -1.09 13.69 1.19
CA ALA A 60 -0.23 14.81 1.54
C ALA A 60 -1.01 15.99 2.14
N ILE A 61 -2.16 16.33 1.56
CA ILE A 61 -3.01 17.42 2.06
C ILE A 61 -3.53 17.10 3.46
N ILE A 62 -4.15 15.93 3.64
CA ILE A 62 -4.73 15.53 4.93
C ILE A 62 -3.66 15.47 6.02
N THR A 63 -2.53 14.83 5.73
CA THR A 63 -1.46 14.64 6.72
C THR A 63 -0.74 15.93 7.05
N GLY A 64 -0.61 16.85 6.09
CA GLY A 64 -0.11 18.20 6.28
C GLY A 64 -1.02 19.01 7.20
N ILE A 65 -2.31 19.06 6.92
CA ILE A 65 -3.29 19.78 7.76
C ILE A 65 -3.27 19.24 9.20
N ILE A 66 -3.26 17.92 9.37
CA ILE A 66 -3.19 17.28 10.70
C ILE A 66 -1.87 17.63 11.39
N ALA A 67 -0.77 17.67 10.66
CA ALA A 67 0.54 18.02 11.21
C ALA A 67 0.60 19.47 11.66
N ASP A 68 -0.03 20.38 10.93
CA ASP A 68 -0.06 21.81 11.25
C ASP A 68 -0.92 22.10 12.49
N ILE A 69 -2.03 21.38 12.67
CA ILE A 69 -2.98 21.63 13.77
C ILE A 69 -2.59 20.87 15.05
N TRP A 70 -2.22 19.60 14.93
CA TRP A 70 -2.00 18.70 16.07
C TRP A 70 -0.57 18.19 16.20
N GLY A 71 0.33 18.61 15.32
CA GLY A 71 1.72 18.17 15.29
C GLY A 71 1.92 16.85 14.53
N ILE A 72 3.19 16.46 14.38
CA ILE A 72 3.57 15.36 13.48
C ILE A 72 3.21 13.95 13.98
N LEU A 73 3.06 13.77 15.29
CA LEU A 73 2.80 12.45 15.90
C LEU A 73 1.43 11.89 15.45
N PRO A 74 0.32 12.64 15.58
CA PRO A 74 -0.99 12.22 15.07
C PRO A 74 -0.99 11.89 13.57
N SER A 75 -0.28 12.66 12.73
CA SER A 75 -0.17 12.39 11.29
C SER A 75 0.48 11.05 11.01
N ILE A 76 1.59 10.73 11.69
CA ILE A 76 2.27 9.44 11.57
C ILE A 76 1.33 8.30 12.04
N GLY A 77 0.64 8.48 13.17
CA GLY A 77 -0.31 7.52 13.69
C GLY A 77 -1.47 7.24 12.73
N LEU A 78 -2.00 8.27 12.08
CA LEU A 78 -3.05 8.15 11.08
C LEU A 78 -2.59 7.34 9.87
N ILE A 79 -1.44 7.68 9.28
CA ILE A 79 -0.90 6.97 8.11
C ILE A 79 -0.64 5.50 8.44
N GLY A 80 -0.04 5.23 9.60
CA GLY A 80 0.21 3.86 10.08
C GLY A 80 -1.09 3.08 10.24
N SER A 81 -2.10 3.67 10.89
CA SER A 81 -3.41 3.01 11.11
C SER A 81 -4.13 2.74 9.79
N LEU A 82 -4.15 3.72 8.88
CA LEU A 82 -4.74 3.58 7.54
C LEU A 82 -4.07 2.46 6.75
N THR A 83 -2.74 2.37 6.81
CA THR A 83 -1.96 1.32 6.14
C THR A 83 -2.31 -0.06 6.70
N ILE A 84 -2.37 -0.20 8.02
CA ILE A 84 -2.74 -1.46 8.68
C ILE A 84 -4.16 -1.89 8.29
N VAL A 85 -5.13 -0.98 8.35
CA VAL A 85 -6.52 -1.26 7.94
C VAL A 85 -6.58 -1.71 6.48
N SER A 86 -5.85 -1.03 5.60
CA SER A 86 -5.77 -1.39 4.18
C SER A 86 -5.20 -2.80 3.98
N SER A 87 -4.13 -3.16 4.71
CA SER A 87 -3.54 -4.50 4.68
C SER A 87 -4.54 -5.57 5.12
N PHE A 88 -5.33 -5.32 6.17
CA PHE A 88 -6.38 -6.25 6.59
C PHE A 88 -7.47 -6.40 5.52
N ILE A 89 -7.92 -5.31 4.90
CA ILE A 89 -8.91 -5.37 3.81
C ILE A 89 -8.38 -6.25 2.67
N LEU A 90 -7.11 -6.08 2.27
CA LEU A 90 -6.50 -6.92 1.24
C LEU A 90 -6.42 -8.38 1.67
N LEU A 91 -6.00 -8.66 2.91
CA LEU A 91 -5.89 -10.01 3.45
C LEU A 91 -7.22 -10.78 3.40
N PHE A 92 -8.34 -10.10 3.64
CA PHE A 92 -9.66 -10.74 3.60
C PHE A 92 -10.31 -10.76 2.21
N ARG A 93 -9.92 -9.84 1.31
CA ARG A 93 -10.60 -9.64 0.02
C ARG A 93 -9.86 -10.25 -1.17
N MET A 94 -8.53 -10.38 -1.09
CA MET A 94 -7.73 -11.03 -2.13
C MET A 94 -7.50 -12.50 -1.76
N ASN A 95 -8.34 -13.39 -2.28
CA ASN A 95 -8.07 -14.82 -2.25
C ASN A 95 -7.01 -15.16 -3.31
N THR A 96 -5.90 -15.77 -2.89
CA THR A 96 -4.91 -16.39 -3.79
C THR A 96 -5.54 -17.61 -4.46
N SER A 97 -6.27 -17.37 -5.55
CA SER A 97 -7.13 -18.38 -6.18
C SER A 97 -6.43 -19.20 -7.28
N LEU A 98 -5.13 -18.99 -7.53
CA LEU A 98 -4.47 -19.49 -8.73
C LEU A 98 -3.59 -20.74 -8.54
N GLU A 99 -3.45 -21.30 -7.34
CA GLU A 99 -2.67 -22.54 -7.17
C GLU A 99 -3.48 -23.82 -7.48
N LYS A 100 -4.81 -23.72 -7.67
CA LYS A 100 -5.67 -24.90 -7.82
C LYS A 100 -5.98 -25.32 -9.26
N GLU A 101 -5.77 -24.47 -10.26
CA GLU A 101 -6.19 -24.78 -11.64
C GLU A 101 -5.04 -25.38 -12.48
N ASP A 102 -3.78 -25.06 -12.16
CA ASP A 102 -2.59 -25.59 -12.86
C ASP A 102 -2.08 -26.93 -12.30
N ILE A 103 -2.65 -27.45 -11.19
CA ILE A 103 -2.28 -28.77 -10.61
C ILE A 103 -3.29 -29.87 -11.04
N ILE A 104 -4.43 -29.51 -11.65
CA ILE A 104 -5.54 -30.44 -11.95
C ILE A 104 -5.71 -30.72 -13.46
N ASN A 105 -4.93 -30.06 -14.33
CA ASN A 105 -4.83 -30.38 -15.77
C ASN A 105 -3.41 -30.76 -16.17
#